data_AF-A0A7W7IP47-F1
#
_entry.id   AF-A0A7W7IP47-F1
#
_cell.length_a   1.000
_cell.length_b   1.000
_cell.length_c   1.000
_cell.angle_alpha   90.00
_cell.angle_beta   90.00
_cell.angle_gamma   90.00
#
_symmetry.space_group_name_H-M   'P 1'
#
loop_
_entity.id
_entity.type
_entity.pdbx_description
1 polymer ?
#
loop_
_entity_poly.entity_id
_entity_poly.type
_entity_poly.pdbx_seq_one_letter_code
_entity_poly.pdbx_strand_id
1 'polypeptide(L)'
;MPAYTIVTTSATEGSEAAEVNTLTDDFANESEAVGYSRRMAEEMIGMAGQLLLDFDYSNVSLYDGDLLEEDLEPEHAAFIGMWVLDLEGAAFVSAEEYRAEETEAEPA
;
A
#
# COMPACT_ATOMS: atom_id res chain seq x y z
N MET A 1 -1.73 -18.25 13.02
CA MET A 1 -1.73 -16.79 12.83
C MET A 1 -2.19 -16.58 11.40
N PRO A 2 -3.06 -15.60 11.13
CA PRO A 2 -3.37 -15.21 9.75
C PRO A 2 -2.11 -14.68 9.06
N ALA A 3 -1.87 -15.14 7.84
CA ALA A 3 -0.85 -14.59 6.95
C ALA A 3 -1.40 -13.32 6.31
N TYR A 4 -0.54 -12.34 6.07
CA TYR A 4 -0.87 -11.13 5.33
C TYR A 4 0.23 -10.81 4.35
N THR A 5 -0.17 -10.36 3.17
CA THR A 5 0.75 -9.91 2.13
C THR A 5 0.74 -8.39 2.07
N ILE A 6 1.92 -7.78 2.17
CA ILE A 6 2.14 -6.35 2.06
C ILE A 6 2.84 -6.08 0.72
N VAL A 7 2.23 -5.24 -0.10
CA VAL A 7 2.79 -4.81 -1.39
C VAL A 7 3.15 -3.34 -1.28
N THR A 8 4.42 -3.03 -1.46
CA THR A 8 4.92 -1.67 -1.52
C THR A 8 5.19 -1.31 -2.97
N THR A 9 4.49 -0.30 -3.47
CA THR A 9 4.72 0.25 -4.81
C THR A 9 5.23 1.66 -4.68
N SER A 10 6.31 1.98 -5.38
CA SER A 10 6.94 3.30 -5.29
C SER A 10 7.33 3.84 -6.65
N ALA A 11 6.87 5.04 -6.99
CA ALA A 11 7.20 5.74 -8.23
C ALA A 11 8.08 6.96 -7.95
N THR A 12 9.14 7.15 -8.75
CA THR A 12 10.09 8.28 -8.60
C THR A 12 9.94 9.26 -9.76
N GLU A 13 9.88 10.57 -9.47
CA GLU A 13 9.79 11.62 -10.51
C GLU A 13 11.02 11.57 -11.43
N GLY A 14 10.79 11.60 -12.75
CA GLY A 14 11.86 11.58 -13.76
C GLY A 14 12.47 10.21 -14.06
N SER A 15 11.94 9.13 -13.46
CA SER A 15 12.26 7.74 -13.80
C SER A 15 10.99 6.99 -14.18
N GLU A 16 10.96 6.33 -15.33
CA GLU A 16 9.81 5.51 -15.77
C GLU A 16 9.67 4.19 -14.98
N ALA A 17 10.51 3.96 -13.96
CA ALA A 17 10.53 2.73 -13.18
C ALA A 17 9.80 2.93 -11.84
N ALA A 18 8.70 2.18 -11.65
CA ALA A 18 8.13 1.93 -10.35
C ALA A 18 8.78 0.69 -9.73
N GLU A 19 9.24 0.79 -8.48
CA GLU A 19 9.71 -0.37 -7.73
C GLU A 19 8.56 -0.98 -6.95
N VAL A 20 8.30 -2.27 -7.18
CA VAL A 20 7.31 -3.06 -6.44
C VAL A 20 8.05 -4.08 -5.57
N ASN A 21 7.75 -4.07 -4.27
CA ASN A 21 8.28 -5.04 -3.32
C ASN A 21 7.13 -5.73 -2.59
N THR A 22 7.25 -7.04 -2.39
CA THR A 22 6.21 -7.83 -1.72
C THR A 22 6.80 -8.55 -0.51
N LEU A 23 6.13 -8.44 0.63
CA LEU A 23 6.48 -9.08 1.88
C LEU A 23 5.26 -9.85 2.42
N THR A 24 5.43 -11.13 2.74
CA THR A 24 4.42 -11.90 3.48
C THR A 24 4.89 -12.15 4.90
N ASP A 25 4.00 -11.94 5.86
CA ASP A 25 4.27 -12.21 7.28
C ASP A 25 3.00 -12.69 8.02
N ASP A 26 3.20 -13.35 9.15
CA ASP A 26 2.15 -13.85 10.02
C ASP A 26 1.85 -12.85 11.14
N PHE A 27 0.63 -12.30 11.17
CA PHE A 27 0.18 -11.41 12.24
C PHE A 27 -0.90 -12.07 13.10
N ALA A 28 -1.10 -11.62 14.33
CA ALA A 28 -2.15 -12.19 15.19
C ALA A 28 -3.56 -11.80 14.70
N ASN A 29 -3.70 -10.62 14.09
CA ASN A 29 -4.95 -10.09 13.53
C ASN A 29 -4.68 -8.92 12.55
N GLU A 30 -5.74 -8.49 11.87
CA GLU A 30 -5.70 -7.39 10.89
C GLU A 30 -5.19 -6.08 11.49
N SER A 31 -5.59 -5.73 12.72
CA SER A 31 -5.16 -4.49 13.37
C SER A 31 -3.65 -4.45 13.59
N GLU A 32 -3.02 -5.60 13.85
CA GLU A 32 -1.57 -5.70 13.95
C GLU A 32 -0.88 -5.51 12.59
N ALA A 33 -1.41 -6.13 11.53
CA ALA A 33 -0.91 -5.97 10.17
C ALA A 33 -1.03 -4.52 9.66
N VAL A 34 -2.16 -3.86 9.95
CA VAL A 34 -2.38 -2.43 9.67
C VAL A 34 -1.40 -1.55 10.46
N GLY A 35 -1.16 -1.87 11.73
CA GLY A 35 -0.20 -1.15 12.56
C GLY A 35 1.26 -1.34 12.11
N TYR A 36 1.61 -2.51 11.60
CA TYR A 36 2.92 -2.79 11.02
C TYR A 36 3.12 -2.04 9.70
N SER A 37 2.18 -2.16 8.77
CA SER A 37 2.23 -1.49 7.46
C SER A 37 2.26 0.04 7.60
N ARG A 38 1.57 0.60 8.60
CA ARG A 38 1.68 2.03 8.96
C ARG A 38 3.12 2.45 9.28
N ARG A 39 3.81 1.69 10.14
CA ARG A 39 5.19 2.02 10.51
C ARG A 39 6.11 1.94 9.30
N MET A 40 5.91 0.94 8.45
CA MET A 40 6.64 0.81 7.19
C MET A 40 6.41 2.01 6.27
N ALA A 41 5.16 2.44 6.10
CA ALA A 41 4.78 3.64 5.35
C ALA A 41 5.46 4.92 5.88
N GLU A 42 5.41 5.14 7.20
CA GLU A 42 6.07 6.27 7.86
C GLU A 42 7.61 6.24 7.70
N GLU A 43 8.22 5.05 7.80
CA GLU A 43 9.66 4.86 7.56
C GLU A 43 10.05 5.17 6.11
N MET A 44 9.23 4.76 5.14
CA MET A 44 9.45 5.07 3.72
C MET A 44 9.42 6.57 3.44
N ILE A 45 8.45 7.29 3.99
CA ILE A 45 8.39 8.77 3.88
C ILE A 45 9.63 9.40 4.54
N GLY A 46 10.07 8.87 5.69
CA GLY A 46 11.30 9.33 6.33
C GLY A 46 12.54 9.14 5.45
N MET A 47 12.66 7.99 4.80
CA MET A 47 13.76 7.68 3.87
C MET A 47 13.68 8.56 2.61
N ALA A 48 12.49 8.81 2.08
CA ALA A 48 12.24 9.73 0.98
C ALA A 48 12.90 11.10 1.19
N GLY A 49 12.54 11.72 2.32
CA GLY A 49 13.01 13.06 2.66
C GLY A 49 14.52 13.12 2.86
N GLN A 50 15.14 12.04 3.36
CA GLN A 50 16.60 11.96 3.51
C GLN A 50 17.34 11.78 2.20
N LEU A 51 16.75 11.03 1.26
CA LEU A 51 17.35 10.71 -0.03
C LEU A 51 17.02 11.74 -1.12
N LEU A 52 16.21 12.77 -0.82
CA LEU A 52 15.68 13.74 -1.77
C LEU A 52 15.01 13.04 -2.96
N LEU A 53 14.28 11.95 -2.66
CA LEU A 53 13.49 11.23 -3.65
C LEU A 53 12.16 11.97 -3.83
N ASP A 54 11.88 12.39 -5.05
CA ASP A 54 10.57 12.90 -5.43
C ASP A 54 9.62 11.71 -5.59
N PHE A 55 8.79 11.48 -4.58
CA PHE A 55 7.69 10.51 -4.65
C PHE A 55 6.48 11.19 -5.27
N ASP A 56 6.18 10.87 -6.52
CA ASP A 56 4.95 11.31 -7.18
C ASP A 56 3.73 10.56 -6.62
N TYR A 57 3.88 9.25 -6.40
CA TYR A 57 2.85 8.39 -5.82
C TYR A 57 3.49 7.09 -5.31
N SER A 58 3.38 6.83 -4.02
CA SER A 58 3.76 5.54 -3.43
C SER A 58 2.63 5.00 -2.60
N ASN A 59 2.49 3.68 -2.58
CA ASN A 59 1.52 3.02 -1.72
C ASN A 59 2.10 1.80 -1.01
N VAL A 60 1.56 1.52 0.17
CA VAL A 60 1.76 0.26 0.90
C VAL A 60 0.40 -0.40 1.04
N SER A 61 0.13 -1.37 0.19
CA SER A 61 -1.13 -2.13 0.14
C SER A 61 -1.06 -3.36 1.03
N LEU A 62 -2.18 -3.70 1.66
CA LEU A 62 -2.31 -4.83 2.58
C LEU A 62 -3.39 -5.80 2.07
N TYR A 63 -3.05 -7.09 2.07
CA TYR A 63 -3.91 -8.18 1.64
C TYR A 63 -3.99 -9.29 2.70
N ASP A 64 -5.15 -9.92 2.83
CA ASP A 64 -5.35 -11.11 3.67
C ASP A 64 -4.83 -12.38 2.97
N GLY A 65 -4.05 -13.18 3.67
CA GLY A 65 -3.46 -14.42 3.16
C GLY A 65 -2.04 -14.28 2.63
N ASP A 66 -1.49 -15.42 2.23
CA ASP A 66 -0.18 -15.56 1.57
C ASP A 66 -0.39 -15.64 0.06
N LEU A 67 -0.20 -14.52 -0.64
CA LEU A 67 -0.59 -14.33 -2.04
C LEU A 67 0.60 -13.96 -2.93
N LEU A 68 1.82 -14.37 -2.57
CA LEU A 68 3.06 -14.00 -3.26
C LEU A 68 3.12 -14.39 -4.74
N GLU A 69 2.31 -15.37 -5.15
CA GLU A 69 2.27 -15.90 -6.52
C GLU A 69 1.13 -15.29 -7.36
N GLU A 70 0.32 -14.41 -6.78
CA GLU A 70 -0.83 -13.78 -7.43
C GLU A 70 -0.49 -12.37 -7.91
N ASP A 71 -1.24 -11.89 -8.92
CA ASP A 71 -1.16 -10.50 -9.33
C ASP A 71 -1.99 -9.67 -8.35
N LEU A 72 -1.31 -8.85 -7.56
CA LEU A 72 -1.90 -8.15 -6.42
C LEU A 72 -2.24 -6.72 -6.79
N GLU A 73 -3.48 -6.54 -7.22
CA GLU A 73 -4.08 -5.25 -7.51
C GLU A 73 -5.14 -4.90 -6.44
N PRO A 74 -5.45 -3.60 -6.21
CA PRO A 74 -6.47 -3.17 -5.25
C PRO A 74 -7.87 -3.79 -5.46
N GLU A 75 -8.17 -4.24 -6.67
CA GLU A 75 -9.40 -4.95 -7.04
C GLU A 75 -9.44 -6.39 -6.49
N HIS A 76 -8.31 -6.92 -6.02
CA HIS A 76 -8.21 -8.26 -5.47
C HIS A 76 -9.15 -8.45 -4.26
N ALA A 77 -9.82 -9.60 -4.19
CA ALA A 77 -10.82 -9.87 -3.14
C ALA A 77 -10.24 -9.83 -1.72
N ALA A 78 -8.94 -10.14 -1.59
CA ALA A 78 -8.22 -10.11 -0.33
C ALA A 78 -7.70 -8.72 0.07
N PHE A 79 -7.91 -7.69 -0.76
CA PHE A 79 -7.47 -6.32 -0.46
C PHE A 79 -8.18 -5.80 0.80
N ILE A 80 -7.38 -5.38 1.77
CA ILE A 80 -7.84 -4.81 3.05
C ILE A 80 -7.80 -3.28 2.99
N GLY A 81 -6.76 -2.72 2.38
CA GLY A 81 -6.57 -1.28 2.26
C GLY A 81 -5.14 -0.93 1.88
N MET A 82 -4.87 0.35 1.66
CA MET A 82 -3.53 0.84 1.33
C MET A 82 -3.20 2.14 2.06
N TRP A 83 -1.93 2.33 2.38
CA TRP A 83 -1.38 3.61 2.77
C TRP A 83 -0.93 4.35 1.52
N VAL A 84 -1.59 5.46 1.19
CA VAL A 84 -1.15 6.40 0.17
C VAL A 84 -0.11 7.32 0.81
N LEU A 85 1.08 7.41 0.20
CA LEU A 85 2.21 8.17 0.69
C LEU A 85 2.43 9.39 -0.20
N ASP A 86 2.50 10.56 0.43
CA ASP A 86 2.84 11.83 -0.22
C ASP A 86 3.78 12.67 0.66
N LEU A 87 4.05 13.90 0.25
CA LEU A 87 4.89 14.85 0.97
C LEU A 87 4.27 15.35 2.29
N GLU A 88 2.95 15.22 2.45
CA GLU A 88 2.20 15.63 3.64
C GLU A 88 2.16 14.50 4.69
N GLY A 89 2.22 13.23 4.26
CA GLY A 89 2.33 12.07 5.13
C GLY A 89 1.78 10.78 4.52
N ALA A 90 1.37 9.86 5.40
CA ALA A 90 0.71 8.61 5.02
C ALA A 90 -0.78 8.68 5.37
N ALA A 91 -1.65 8.44 4.40
CA ALA A 91 -3.10 8.35 4.58
C ALA A 91 -3.58 6.93 4.30
N PHE A 92 -4.39 6.36 5.18
CA PHE A 92 -4.96 5.03 4.96
C PHE A 92 -6.27 5.15 4.18
N VAL A 93 -6.37 4.38 3.10
CA VAL A 93 -7.58 4.18 2.31
C VAL A 93 -8.00 2.73 2.49
N SER A 94 -9.15 2.50 3.12
CA SER A 94 -9.67 1.14 3.29
C SER A 94 -10.19 0.57 1.97
N ALA A 95 -10.32 -0.76 1.89
CA ALA A 95 -10.93 -1.41 0.74
C ALA A 95 -12.41 -1.03 0.53
N GLU A 96 -13.12 -0.56 1.56
CA GLU A 96 -14.48 -0.03 1.41
C GLU A 96 -14.45 1.36 0.76
N GLU A 97 -13.58 2.24 1.23
CA GLU A 97 -13.41 3.59 0.67
C GLU A 97 -12.93 3.54 -0.79
N TYR A 98 -11.93 2.71 -1.08
CA TYR A 98 -11.38 2.54 -2.44
C TYR A 98 -12.47 2.14 -3.44
N ARG A 99 -13.30 1.14 -3.09
CA ARG A 99 -14.40 0.67 -3.95
C ARG A 99 -15.54 1.69 -4.08
N ALA A 100 -15.75 2.51 -3.04
CA ALA A 100 -16.75 3.58 -3.08
C ALA A 100 -16.32 4.70 -4.03
N GLU A 101 -15.02 5.06 -4.06
CA GLU A 101 -14.47 6.05 -4.99
C GLU A 101 -14.52 5.58 -6.45
N GLU A 102 -14.24 4.31 -6.74
CA GLU A 102 -14.43 3.74 -8.09
C GLU A 102 -15.88 3.86 -8.58
N THR A 103 -16.85 3.67 -7.69
CA THR A 103 -18.28 3.74 -8.03
C THR A 103 -18.74 5.19 -8.31
N GLU A 104 -18.07 6.20 -7.75
CA GLU A 104 -18.42 7.61 -7.95
C GLU A 104 -17.71 8.23 -9.18
N ALA A 105 -16.70 7.54 -9.74
CA ALA A 105 -15.92 7.98 -10.89
C ALA A 105 -16.51 7.62 -12.27
N GLU A 106 -17.73 7.08 -12.35
CA GLU A 106 -18.46 6.89 -13.62
C GLU A 106 -19.42 8.08 -13.91
N PRO A 107 -19.02 9.10 -14.69
CA PRO A 107 -19.99 9.95 -15.37
C PRO A 107 -20.50 9.23 -16.64
N ALA A 108 -21.82 9.19 -16.78
CA ALA A 108 -22.56 8.64 -17.91
C ALA A 108 -22.23 9.26 -19.28
#